data_AF-A0A524F7G5-F1
#
_entry.id   AF-A0A524F7G5-F1
#
_cell.length_a   1.000
_cell.length_b   1.000
_cell.length_c   1.000
_cell.angle_alpha   90.00
_cell.angle_beta   90.00
_cell.angle_gamma   90.00
#
_symmetry.space_group_name_H-M   'P 1'
#
loop_
_entity.id
_entity.type
_entity.pdbx_description
1 polymer ?
#
loop_
_entity_poly.entity_id
_entity_poly.type
_entity_poly.pdbx_seq_one_letter_code
_entity_poly.pdbx_strand_id
1 'polypeptide(L)'
;MDENKNSQSQNPQKKHQIIKPSFYVDDERRVICESHSQIERIRTLSSLADLPAFQESREIEKILTCKACNHYHNDVCYFPKEEIDRIEKDRLAYTFNCKLCGGSIDRPLTVMYSIYNKEKFNVQIPLICCTCFSNLDDDSFIANSRKRILMLSLSFAFSIFMVIYYGRIAILSNIWGILLFGITLAFWIYLAIRDVRKIIFLFRGRKYYKKTYGIAKKRDKGKYVDEFPFD
;
A
#
# COMPACT_ATOMS: atom_id res chain seq x y z
N MET A 1 -29.03 -4.92 -68.34
CA MET A 1 -29.91 -3.78 -68.08
C MET A 1 -30.57 -3.96 -66.74
N ASP A 2 -30.19 -3.32 -65.65
CA ASP A 2 -29.03 -2.53 -65.22
C ASP A 2 -29.23 -2.41 -63.70
N GLU A 3 -28.18 -2.61 -62.90
CA GLU A 3 -27.60 -1.59 -62.00
C GLU A 3 -28.55 -1.11 -60.88
N ASN A 4 -28.17 -0.84 -59.64
CA ASN A 4 -26.90 -0.56 -58.98
C ASN A 4 -27.27 -0.59 -57.47
N LYS A 5 -26.54 -1.32 -56.64
CA LYS A 5 -25.45 -0.84 -55.77
C LYS A 5 -25.82 0.19 -54.69
N ASN A 6 -25.15 -0.06 -53.56
CA ASN A 6 -24.72 0.82 -52.48
C ASN A 6 -25.64 0.89 -51.25
N SER A 7 -25.14 0.81 -50.03
CA SER A 7 -23.81 0.46 -49.51
C SER A 7 -23.90 0.38 -47.99
N GLN A 8 -23.14 -0.54 -47.41
CA GLN A 8 -22.29 -0.39 -46.21
C GLN A 8 -22.90 0.41 -45.03
N SER A 9 -22.94 -0.09 -43.81
CA SER A 9 -21.76 -0.55 -43.09
C SER A 9 -22.22 -1.11 -41.73
N GLN A 10 -22.13 -2.43 -41.54
CA GLN A 10 -21.98 -2.98 -40.20
C GLN A 10 -20.52 -3.38 -40.05
N ASN A 11 -19.82 -2.43 -39.44
CA ASN A 11 -18.42 -2.41 -39.08
C ASN A 11 -17.99 -3.74 -38.43
N PRO A 12 -16.93 -4.41 -38.89
CA PRO A 12 -16.43 -5.61 -38.25
C PRO A 12 -16.02 -5.27 -36.81
N GLN A 13 -16.51 -6.04 -35.85
CA GLN A 13 -16.04 -6.01 -34.47
C GLN A 13 -14.52 -6.15 -34.47
N LYS A 14 -13.82 -5.01 -34.32
CA LYS A 14 -12.40 -4.97 -34.03
C LYS A 14 -12.27 -5.70 -32.69
N LYS A 15 -11.78 -6.94 -32.75
CA LYS A 15 -11.45 -7.75 -31.58
C LYS A 15 -10.35 -6.98 -30.83
N HIS A 16 -10.75 -6.11 -29.91
CA HIS A 16 -9.81 -5.31 -29.14
C HIS A 16 -8.87 -6.27 -28.43
N GLN A 17 -7.58 -6.18 -28.76
CA GLN A 17 -6.56 -7.00 -28.15
C GLN A 17 -6.43 -6.57 -26.69
N ILE A 18 -6.91 -7.41 -25.77
CA ILE A 18 -6.83 -7.16 -24.34
C ILE A 18 -5.36 -7.11 -23.93
N ILE A 19 -4.95 -6.01 -23.31
CA ILE A 19 -3.59 -5.75 -22.87
C ILE A 19 -3.39 -6.39 -21.51
N LYS A 20 -2.44 -7.32 -21.43
CA LYS A 20 -2.04 -7.96 -20.18
C LYS A 20 -1.04 -7.06 -19.45
N PRO A 21 -1.25 -6.75 -18.16
CA PRO A 21 -0.30 -5.96 -17.40
C PRO A 21 0.95 -6.79 -17.11
N SER A 22 2.12 -6.20 -17.33
CA SER A 22 3.39 -6.62 -16.73
C SER A 22 3.82 -5.57 -15.70
N PHE A 23 4.52 -6.02 -14.66
CA PHE A 23 4.92 -5.18 -13.55
C PHE A 23 6.39 -5.38 -13.22
N TYR A 24 7.06 -4.30 -12.80
CA TYR A 24 8.35 -4.35 -12.14
C TYR A 24 8.33 -3.50 -10.87
N VAL A 25 9.31 -3.73 -10.01
CA VAL A 25 9.53 -2.94 -8.79
C VAL A 25 10.80 -2.13 -8.99
N ASP A 26 10.71 -0.81 -8.85
CA ASP A 26 11.87 0.05 -8.99
C ASP A 26 12.70 0.19 -7.71
N ASP A 27 13.72 1.04 -7.74
CA ASP A 27 14.65 1.25 -6.62
C ASP A 27 13.96 1.90 -5.41
N GLU A 28 12.96 2.75 -5.64
CA GLU A 28 12.09 3.31 -4.59
C GLU A 28 11.02 2.33 -4.10
N ARG A 29 11.03 1.09 -4.61
CA ARG A 29 10.12 0.00 -4.23
C ARG A 29 8.68 0.29 -4.60
N ARG A 30 8.50 1.02 -5.69
CA ARG A 30 7.22 1.34 -6.33
C ARG A 30 6.90 0.24 -7.32
N VAL A 31 5.67 -0.26 -7.27
CA VAL A 31 5.17 -1.20 -8.28
C VAL A 31 4.75 -0.40 -9.50
N ILE A 32 5.40 -0.64 -10.64
CA ILE A 32 5.14 0.06 -11.90
C ILE A 32 4.58 -0.92 -12.91
N CYS A 33 3.54 -0.51 -13.64
CA CYS A 33 2.99 -1.28 -14.76
C CYS A 33 3.72 -0.89 -16.06
N GLU A 34 4.40 -1.83 -16.72
CA GLU A 34 5.13 -1.53 -17.97
C GLU A 34 4.19 -1.27 -19.14
N SER A 35 2.97 -1.81 -19.06
CA SER A 35 1.92 -1.55 -20.05
C SER A 35 1.24 -0.19 -19.85
N HIS A 36 1.70 0.63 -18.92
CA HIS A 36 1.13 1.96 -18.70
C HIS A 36 1.36 2.87 -19.89
N SER A 37 0.35 3.61 -20.35
CA SER A 37 0.46 4.45 -21.56
C SER A 37 1.49 5.59 -21.46
N GLN A 38 1.92 5.92 -20.23
CA GLN A 38 2.96 6.92 -19.96
C GLN A 38 4.27 6.29 -19.45
N ILE A 39 4.51 4.99 -19.68
CA ILE A 39 5.69 4.29 -19.15
C ILE A 39 7.01 4.96 -19.52
N GLU A 40 7.16 5.42 -20.76
CA GLU A 40 8.38 6.11 -21.21
C GLU A 40 8.61 7.42 -20.47
N ARG A 41 7.54 8.14 -20.11
CA ARG A 41 7.64 9.35 -19.30
C ARG A 41 8.07 9.02 -17.87
N ILE A 42 7.56 7.93 -17.28
CA ILE A 42 7.97 7.46 -15.95
C ILE A 42 9.46 7.12 -15.96
N ARG A 43 9.91 6.33 -16.94
CA ARG A 43 11.33 5.95 -17.11
C ARG A 43 12.23 7.16 -17.28
N THR A 44 11.81 8.11 -18.12
CA THR A 44 12.57 9.35 -18.35
C THR A 44 12.73 10.13 -17.05
N LEU A 45 11.64 10.34 -16.29
CA LEU A 45 11.70 11.05 -15.01
C LEU A 45 12.63 10.36 -14.01
N SER A 46 12.60 9.03 -13.94
CA SER A 46 13.51 8.26 -13.07
C SER A 46 14.97 8.28 -13.50
N SER A 47 15.27 8.67 -14.74
CA SER A 47 16.64 8.79 -15.26
C SER A 47 17.22 10.20 -15.18
N LEU A 48 16.41 11.21 -14.83
CA LEU A 48 16.89 12.60 -14.75
C LEU A 48 17.71 12.82 -13.47
N ALA A 49 19.03 12.81 -13.62
CA ALA A 49 19.99 13.06 -12.53
C ALA A 49 19.86 14.45 -11.88
N ASP A 50 19.28 15.43 -12.58
CA ASP A 50 19.21 16.83 -12.14
C ASP A 50 17.94 17.18 -11.34
N LEU A 51 16.97 16.26 -11.23
CA LEU A 51 15.80 16.51 -10.39
C LEU A 51 16.10 16.16 -8.93
N PRO A 52 15.73 17.04 -7.97
CA PRO A 52 15.74 16.66 -6.56
C PRO A 52 14.82 15.44 -6.36
N ALA A 53 15.33 14.38 -5.71
CA ALA A 53 14.62 13.10 -5.54
C ALA A 53 13.17 13.27 -5.05
N PHE A 54 12.93 14.20 -4.12
CA PHE A 54 11.59 14.50 -3.63
C PHE A 54 10.61 14.99 -4.71
N GLN A 55 11.09 15.80 -5.64
CA GLN A 55 10.28 16.34 -6.73
C GLN A 55 10.00 15.26 -7.77
N GLU A 56 11.00 14.41 -8.06
CA GLU A 56 10.84 13.23 -8.90
C GLU A 56 9.74 12.30 -8.37
N SER A 57 9.80 11.89 -7.10
CA SER A 57 8.81 10.98 -6.53
C SER A 57 7.39 11.55 -6.60
N ARG A 58 7.22 12.86 -6.37
CA ARG A 58 5.91 13.53 -6.50
C ARG A 58 5.36 13.54 -7.91
N GLU A 59 6.21 13.79 -8.91
CA GLU A 59 5.77 13.79 -10.32
C GLU A 59 5.41 12.37 -10.78
N ILE A 60 6.21 11.37 -10.38
CA ILE A 60 5.92 9.96 -10.66
C ILE A 60 4.62 9.53 -9.99
N GLU A 61 4.37 9.91 -8.73
CA GLU A 61 3.13 9.57 -8.04
C GLU A 61 1.87 10.12 -8.72
N LYS A 62 1.95 11.29 -9.38
CA LYS A 62 0.82 11.85 -10.13
C LYS A 62 0.45 11.01 -11.36
N ILE A 63 1.46 10.42 -12.03
CA ILE A 63 1.28 9.65 -13.25
C ILE A 63 1.13 8.15 -13.00
N LEU A 64 1.55 7.65 -11.84
CA LEU A 64 1.51 6.24 -11.44
C LEU A 64 0.11 5.82 -10.93
N THR A 65 -0.92 6.12 -11.72
CA THR A 65 -2.32 5.76 -11.41
C THR A 65 -3.01 5.22 -12.66
N CYS A 66 -3.92 4.26 -12.49
CA CYS A 66 -4.68 3.72 -13.61
C CYS A 66 -5.52 4.80 -14.33
N LYS A 67 -5.98 5.82 -13.59
CA LYS A 67 -6.72 6.95 -14.15
C LYS A 67 -5.90 7.83 -15.11
N ALA A 68 -4.58 7.79 -15.04
CA ALA A 68 -3.69 8.47 -15.98
C ALA A 68 -3.38 7.64 -17.24
N CYS A 69 -3.87 6.39 -17.30
CA CYS A 69 -3.57 5.44 -18.37
C CYS A 69 -4.66 5.44 -19.46
N ASN A 70 -4.25 5.54 -20.72
CA ASN A 70 -5.17 5.47 -21.87
C ASN A 70 -5.86 4.10 -21.99
N HIS A 71 -5.21 3.02 -21.53
CA HIS A 71 -5.79 1.68 -21.59
C HIS A 71 -6.95 1.49 -20.61
N TYR A 72 -6.94 2.21 -19.48
CA TYR A 72 -8.05 2.28 -18.55
C TYR A 72 -9.25 3.02 -19.15
N HIS A 73 -9.01 4.17 -19.81
CA HIS A 73 -10.10 4.95 -20.42
C HIS A 73 -10.78 4.24 -21.60
N ASN A 74 -10.02 3.43 -22.32
CA ASN A 74 -10.52 2.65 -23.45
C ASN A 74 -11.03 1.25 -23.06
N ASP A 75 -10.97 0.88 -21.78
CA ASP A 75 -11.38 -0.42 -21.25
C ASP A 75 -10.75 -1.62 -21.98
N VAL A 76 -9.46 -1.50 -22.31
CA VAL A 76 -8.68 -2.53 -23.04
C VAL A 76 -7.67 -3.24 -22.15
N CYS A 77 -7.69 -2.99 -20.84
CA CYS A 77 -6.84 -3.65 -19.85
C CYS A 77 -7.36 -5.04 -19.47
N TYR A 78 -6.48 -5.92 -18.99
CA TYR A 78 -6.87 -7.19 -18.36
C TYR A 78 -7.87 -6.99 -17.22
N PHE A 79 -7.63 -6.00 -16.36
CA PHE A 79 -8.59 -5.54 -15.37
C PHE A 79 -9.51 -4.51 -16.04
N PRO A 80 -10.81 -4.79 -16.19
CA PRO A 80 -11.76 -3.83 -16.73
C PRO A 80 -11.87 -2.62 -15.81
N LYS A 81 -12.30 -1.50 -16.38
CA LYS A 81 -12.44 -0.22 -15.68
C LYS A 81 -13.24 -0.35 -14.38
N GLU A 82 -14.36 -1.06 -14.42
CA GLU A 82 -15.24 -1.26 -13.26
C GLU A 82 -14.52 -1.97 -12.10
N GLU A 83 -13.66 -2.93 -12.41
CA GLU A 83 -12.87 -3.65 -11.41
C GLU A 83 -11.79 -2.76 -10.81
N ILE A 84 -11.10 -1.97 -11.64
CA ILE A 84 -10.11 -1.00 -11.17
C ILE A 84 -10.77 0.03 -10.23
N ASP A 85 -11.93 0.55 -10.60
CA ASP A 85 -12.68 1.51 -9.78
C ASP A 85 -13.13 0.91 -8.45
N ARG A 86 -13.53 -0.37 -8.44
CA ARG A 86 -13.83 -1.12 -7.21
C ARG A 86 -12.59 -1.25 -6.33
N ILE A 87 -11.44 -1.65 -6.90
CA ILE A 87 -10.18 -1.78 -6.17
C ILE A 87 -9.78 -0.43 -5.56
N GLU A 88 -9.91 0.67 -6.30
CA GLU A 88 -9.62 2.01 -5.78
C GLU A 88 -10.56 2.42 -4.65
N LYS A 89 -11.86 2.11 -4.77
CA LYS A 89 -12.84 2.38 -3.72
C LYS A 89 -12.51 1.60 -2.44
N ASP A 90 -12.20 0.31 -2.56
CA ASP A 90 -11.84 -0.55 -1.43
C ASP A 90 -10.53 -0.09 -0.77
N ARG A 91 -9.58 0.41 -1.57
CA ARG A 91 -8.34 1.02 -1.08
C ARG A 91 -8.62 2.27 -0.25
N LEU A 92 -9.47 3.18 -0.74
CA LEU A 92 -9.86 4.39 -0.01
C LEU A 92 -10.66 4.08 1.26
N ALA A 93 -11.40 2.96 1.28
CA ALA A 93 -12.10 2.44 2.45
C ALA A 93 -11.19 1.71 3.46
N TYR A 94 -9.86 1.75 3.29
CA TYR A 94 -8.86 1.12 4.15
C TYR A 94 -8.93 -0.42 4.22
N THR A 95 -9.48 -1.07 3.18
CA THR A 95 -9.59 -2.54 3.12
C THR A 95 -8.21 -3.20 2.91
N PHE A 96 -7.32 -2.55 2.16
CA PHE A 96 -5.98 -3.08 1.90
C PHE A 96 -4.96 -2.56 2.92
N ASN A 97 -4.50 -3.45 3.80
CA ASN A 97 -3.54 -3.13 4.86
C ASN A 97 -2.23 -3.88 4.68
N CYS A 98 -1.12 -3.20 4.94
CA CYS A 98 0.22 -3.75 4.96
C CYS A 98 0.33 -4.89 5.97
N LYS A 99 0.82 -6.05 5.54
CA LYS A 99 0.97 -7.24 6.39
C LYS A 99 1.99 -7.04 7.52
N LEU A 100 2.93 -6.10 7.36
CA LEU A 100 4.00 -5.83 8.32
C LEU A 100 3.65 -4.76 9.35
N CYS A 101 3.13 -3.61 8.94
CA CYS A 101 2.82 -2.51 9.88
C CYS A 101 1.32 -2.29 10.12
N GLY A 102 0.44 -2.94 9.35
CA GLY A 102 -1.00 -2.70 9.40
C GLY A 102 -1.44 -1.34 8.87
N GLY A 103 -0.53 -0.54 8.30
CA GLY A 103 -0.87 0.71 7.62
C GLY A 103 -1.58 0.46 6.29
N SER A 104 -2.48 1.35 5.91
CA SER A 104 -3.18 1.26 4.63
C SER A 104 -2.23 1.35 3.45
N ILE A 105 -2.48 0.57 2.41
CA ILE A 105 -1.76 0.66 1.14
C ILE A 105 -2.33 1.85 0.36
N ASP A 106 -1.48 2.83 0.12
CA ASP A 106 -1.79 4.06 -0.61
C ASP A 106 -1.78 3.86 -2.13
N ARG A 107 -0.98 2.94 -2.66
CA ARG A 107 -0.77 2.76 -4.11
C ARG A 107 -1.65 1.66 -4.72
N PRO A 108 -2.51 1.97 -5.71
CA PRO A 108 -3.40 0.98 -6.32
C PRO A 108 -2.65 -0.11 -7.09
N LEU A 109 -1.54 0.24 -7.76
CA LEU A 109 -0.76 -0.74 -8.54
C LEU A 109 -0.16 -1.86 -7.68
N THR A 110 0.20 -1.59 -6.41
CA THR A 110 0.66 -2.61 -5.48
C THR A 110 -0.44 -3.64 -5.19
N VAL A 111 -1.69 -3.19 -5.08
CA VAL A 111 -2.85 -4.06 -4.88
C VAL A 111 -3.11 -4.88 -6.14
N MET A 112 -3.13 -4.23 -7.31
CA MET A 112 -3.34 -4.91 -8.59
C MET A 112 -2.26 -5.95 -8.89
N TYR A 113 -1.00 -5.67 -8.57
CA TYR A 113 0.08 -6.64 -8.70
C TYR A 113 -0.14 -7.89 -7.84
N SER A 114 -0.57 -7.72 -6.58
CA SER A 114 -0.89 -8.84 -5.70
C SER A 114 -2.08 -9.67 -6.23
N ILE A 115 -3.15 -9.01 -6.69
CA ILE A 115 -4.33 -9.67 -7.28
C ILE A 115 -3.96 -10.44 -8.55
N TYR A 116 -3.24 -9.78 -9.47
CA TYR A 116 -2.84 -10.37 -10.75
C TYR A 116 -2.00 -11.64 -10.56
N ASN A 117 -1.02 -11.61 -9.65
CA ASN A 117 -0.18 -12.79 -9.41
C ASN A 117 -0.95 -13.93 -8.76
N LYS A 118 -1.91 -13.62 -7.89
CA LYS A 118 -2.80 -14.62 -7.30
C LYS A 118 -3.69 -15.27 -8.35
N GLU A 119 -4.30 -14.49 -9.24
CA GLU A 119 -5.20 -15.03 -10.27
C GLU A 119 -4.46 -15.79 -11.36
N LYS A 120 -3.30 -15.26 -11.79
CA LYS A 120 -2.59 -15.80 -12.95
C LYS A 120 -1.67 -16.97 -12.62
N PHE A 121 -0.99 -16.88 -11.49
CA PHE A 121 0.05 -17.85 -11.10
C PHE A 121 -0.31 -18.62 -9.84
N ASN A 122 -1.46 -18.33 -9.21
CA ASN A 122 -1.85 -18.88 -7.91
C ASN A 122 -0.84 -18.56 -6.78
N VAL A 123 -0.08 -17.46 -6.94
CA VAL A 123 0.93 -17.03 -5.97
C VAL A 123 0.39 -15.89 -5.11
N GLN A 124 0.38 -16.08 -3.79
CA GLN A 124 -0.09 -15.06 -2.85
C GLN A 124 1.02 -14.08 -2.47
N ILE A 125 1.09 -12.95 -3.18
CA ILE A 125 2.03 -11.88 -2.84
C ILE A 125 1.48 -11.06 -1.67
N PRO A 126 2.20 -10.96 -0.53
CA PRO A 126 1.75 -10.17 0.61
C PRO A 126 1.78 -8.68 0.28
N LEU A 127 0.71 -7.97 0.64
CA LEU A 127 0.67 -6.52 0.54
C LEU A 127 1.59 -5.90 1.58
N ILE A 128 2.66 -5.24 1.12
CA ILE A 128 3.66 -4.56 1.95
C ILE A 128 3.75 -3.10 1.47
N CYS A 129 3.67 -2.14 2.39
CA CYS A 129 3.83 -0.72 2.03
C CYS A 129 5.30 -0.37 1.75
N CYS A 130 5.55 0.66 0.94
CA CYS A 130 6.91 1.07 0.53
C CYS A 130 7.83 1.31 1.73
N THR A 131 7.35 1.97 2.79
CA THR A 131 8.13 2.16 4.03
C THR A 131 8.52 0.84 4.67
N CYS A 132 7.64 -0.15 4.71
CA CYS A 132 8.00 -1.45 5.28
C CYS A 132 8.97 -2.19 4.38
N PHE A 133 8.79 -2.10 3.07
CA PHE A 133 9.66 -2.72 2.08
C PHE A 133 11.09 -2.19 2.19
N SER A 134 11.30 -0.86 2.24
CA SER A 134 12.65 -0.29 2.37
C SER A 134 13.38 -0.75 3.65
N ASN A 135 12.65 -0.92 4.75
CA ASN A 135 13.23 -1.45 5.98
C ASN A 135 13.60 -2.95 5.92
N LEU A 136 13.07 -3.71 4.95
CA LEU A 136 13.44 -5.12 4.76
C LEU A 136 14.83 -5.23 4.14
N ASP A 137 15.13 -4.39 3.15
CA ASP A 137 16.41 -4.41 2.43
C ASP A 137 17.58 -4.02 3.33
N ASP A 138 17.38 -3.03 4.20
CA ASP A 138 18.42 -2.55 5.12
C ASP A 138 18.62 -3.45 6.36
N ASP A 139 17.95 -4.60 6.43
CA ASP A 139 17.87 -5.48 7.63
C ASP A 139 17.39 -4.76 8.92
N SER A 140 16.93 -3.51 8.78
CA SER A 140 16.64 -2.59 9.87
C SER A 140 15.22 -2.71 10.40
N PHE A 141 14.36 -3.49 9.72
CA PHE A 141 12.94 -3.68 10.09
C PHE A 141 12.76 -4.11 11.55
N ILE A 142 13.58 -5.03 12.06
CA ILE A 142 13.48 -5.47 13.46
C ILE A 142 13.82 -4.35 14.44
N ALA A 143 14.87 -3.57 14.15
CA ALA A 143 15.27 -2.45 15.00
C ALA A 143 14.23 -1.33 14.95
N ASN A 144 13.77 -0.97 13.75
CA ASN A 144 12.79 0.09 13.55
C ASN A 144 11.41 -0.28 14.14
N SER A 145 10.96 -1.52 13.95
CA SER A 145 9.72 -2.01 14.58
C SER A 145 9.82 -1.99 16.11
N ARG A 146 10.96 -2.37 16.70
CA ARG A 146 11.17 -2.28 18.16
C ARG A 146 11.13 -0.84 18.65
N LYS A 147 11.78 0.10 17.95
CA LYS A 147 11.75 1.54 18.28
C LYS A 147 10.33 2.09 18.23
N ARG A 148 9.56 1.75 17.20
CA ARG A 148 8.15 2.15 17.04
C ARG A 148 7.26 1.57 18.15
N ILE A 149 7.42 0.28 18.49
CA ILE A 149 6.69 -0.34 19.59
C ILE A 149 7.01 0.39 20.90
N LEU A 150 8.29 0.67 21.17
CA LEU A 150 8.70 1.38 22.39
C LEU A 150 8.11 2.79 22.47
N MET A 151 8.14 3.56 21.37
CA MET A 151 7.51 4.89 21.33
C MET A 151 5.99 4.82 21.54
N LEU A 152 5.30 3.85 20.92
CA LEU A 152 3.86 3.67 21.11
C LEU A 152 3.52 3.20 22.52
N SER A 153 4.34 2.33 23.12
CA SER A 153 4.17 1.90 24.51
C SER A 153 4.36 3.06 25.49
N LEU A 154 5.31 3.96 25.22
CA LEU A 154 5.51 5.16 26.03
C LEU A 154 4.33 6.13 25.90
N SER A 155 3.85 6.35 24.67
CA SER A 155 2.63 7.14 24.39
C SER A 155 1.40 6.58 25.13
N PHE A 156 1.24 5.26 25.12
CA PHE A 156 0.17 4.58 25.84
C PHE A 156 0.28 4.75 27.36
N ALA A 157 1.47 4.58 27.93
CA ALA A 157 1.71 4.79 29.36
C ALA A 157 1.43 6.24 29.77
N PHE A 158 1.83 7.21 28.95
CA PHE A 158 1.55 8.63 29.17
C PHE A 158 0.05 8.94 29.10
N SER A 159 -0.67 8.29 28.18
CA SER A 159 -2.13 8.43 28.07
C SER A 159 -2.84 7.93 29.33
N ILE A 160 -2.40 6.80 29.90
CA ILE A 160 -2.92 6.28 31.17
C ILE A 160 -2.62 7.25 32.32
N PHE A 161 -1.37 7.73 32.39
CA PHE A 161 -0.96 8.69 33.41
C PHE A 161 -1.83 9.96 33.37
N MET A 162 -2.08 10.50 32.18
CA MET A 162 -2.94 11.67 32.00
C MET A 162 -4.38 11.41 32.46
N VAL A 163 -4.97 10.25 32.13
CA VAL A 163 -6.31 9.88 32.61
C VAL A 163 -6.36 9.85 34.14
N ILE A 164 -5.36 9.27 34.80
CA ILE A 164 -5.29 9.23 36.26
C ILE A 164 -5.14 10.63 36.84
N TYR A 165 -4.24 11.44 36.27
CA TYR A 165 -3.96 12.81 36.73
C TYR A 165 -5.21 13.71 36.62
N TYR A 166 -5.83 13.75 35.45
CA TYR A 166 -7.07 14.53 35.27
C TYR A 166 -8.24 13.96 36.06
N GLY A 167 -8.28 12.63 36.29
CA GLY A 167 -9.29 12.01 37.16
C GLY A 167 -9.19 12.49 38.60
N ARG A 168 -7.98 12.72 39.11
CA ARG A 168 -7.77 13.32 40.44
C ARG A 168 -8.23 14.77 40.50
N ILE A 169 -7.97 15.56 39.46
CA ILE A 169 -8.41 16.96 39.38
C ILE A 169 -9.93 17.04 39.29
N ALA A 170 -10.57 16.14 38.53
CA ALA A 170 -12.01 16.12 38.36
C ALA A 170 -12.77 15.94 39.68
N ILE A 171 -12.25 15.11 40.60
CA ILE A 171 -12.82 14.89 41.95
C ILE A 171 -12.87 16.18 42.78
N LEU A 172 -11.97 17.12 42.52
CA LEU A 172 -11.86 18.38 43.27
C LEU A 172 -12.61 19.55 42.58
N SER A 173 -13.28 19.30 41.46
CA SER A 173 -13.80 20.34 40.57
C SER A 173 -15.33 20.40 40.49
N ASN A 174 -15.87 21.58 40.18
CA ASN A 174 -17.29 21.80 39.91
C ASN A 174 -17.76 21.11 38.62
N ILE A 175 -19.07 21.10 38.35
CA ILE A 175 -19.71 20.43 37.18
C ILE A 175 -19.00 20.68 35.83
N TRP A 176 -18.44 21.89 35.62
CA TRP A 176 -17.68 22.25 34.43
C TRP A 176 -16.35 21.50 34.29
N GLY A 177 -15.68 21.21 35.41
CA GLY A 177 -14.45 20.41 35.44
C GLY A 177 -14.71 18.93 35.11
N ILE A 178 -15.86 18.40 35.54
CA ILE A 178 -16.31 17.06 35.17
C ILE A 178 -16.57 16.95 33.66
N LEU A 179 -17.15 17.98 33.05
CA LEU A 179 -17.45 18.01 31.61
C LEU A 179 -16.16 18.07 30.77
N LEU A 180 -15.20 18.94 31.15
CA LEU A 180 -13.86 18.98 30.53
C LEU A 180 -13.09 17.66 30.72
N PHE A 181 -13.24 17.01 31.87
CA PHE A 181 -12.67 15.69 32.11
C PHE A 181 -13.25 14.64 31.16
N GLY A 182 -14.56 14.66 30.90
CA GLY A 182 -15.20 13.74 29.97
C GLY A 182 -14.61 13.82 28.55
N ILE A 183 -14.41 15.03 28.02
CA ILE A 183 -13.85 15.26 26.67
C ILE A 183 -12.39 14.78 26.61
N THR A 184 -11.58 15.15 27.60
CA THR A 184 -10.16 14.74 27.65
C THR A 184 -10.02 13.23 27.82
N LEU A 185 -10.86 12.61 28.66
CA LEU A 185 -10.91 11.16 28.83
C LEU A 185 -11.24 10.44 27.52
N ALA A 186 -12.26 10.89 26.78
CA ALA A 186 -12.61 10.33 25.48
C ALA A 186 -11.44 10.42 24.48
N PHE A 187 -10.75 11.56 24.44
CA PHE A 187 -9.57 11.76 23.59
C PHE A 187 -8.42 10.80 23.94
N TRP A 188 -8.07 10.68 25.23
CA TRP A 188 -6.99 9.79 25.66
C TRP A 188 -7.33 8.31 25.48
N ILE A 189 -8.58 7.91 25.72
CA ILE A 189 -9.05 6.54 25.44
C ILE A 189 -8.95 6.24 23.95
N TYR A 190 -9.36 7.17 23.08
CA TYR A 190 -9.21 7.01 21.64
C TYR A 190 -7.75 6.82 21.23
N LEU A 191 -6.83 7.64 21.76
CA LEU A 191 -5.39 7.50 21.50
C LEU A 191 -4.86 6.15 21.99
N ALA A 192 -5.27 5.71 23.18
CA ALA A 192 -4.87 4.44 23.76
C ALA A 192 -5.32 3.25 22.90
N ILE A 193 -6.58 3.22 22.46
CA ILE A 193 -7.12 2.18 21.56
C ILE A 193 -6.35 2.16 20.23
N ARG A 194 -6.10 3.33 19.65
CA ARG A 194 -5.35 3.48 18.39
C ARG A 194 -3.92 2.93 18.52
N ASP A 195 -3.23 3.25 19.61
CA ASP A 195 -1.85 2.80 19.85
C ASP A 195 -1.78 1.29 20.10
N VAL A 196 -2.71 0.74 20.90
CA VAL A 196 -2.80 -0.72 21.12
C VAL A 196 -3.01 -1.47 19.80
N ARG A 197 -3.92 -1.01 18.93
CA ARG A 197 -4.14 -1.64 17.62
C ARG A 197 -2.85 -1.65 16.79
N LYS A 198 -2.14 -0.52 16.71
CA LYS A 198 -0.87 -0.41 15.98
C LYS A 198 0.21 -1.33 16.54
N ILE A 199 0.32 -1.42 17.86
CA ILE A 199 1.26 -2.32 18.54
C ILE A 199 0.97 -3.78 18.16
N ILE A 200 -0.30 -4.21 18.20
CA ILE A 200 -0.70 -5.56 17.81
C ILE A 200 -0.31 -5.87 16.36
N PHE A 201 -0.56 -4.94 15.43
CA PHE A 201 -0.16 -5.11 14.02
C PHE A 201 1.35 -5.25 13.87
N LEU A 202 2.14 -4.40 14.54
CA LEU A 202 3.60 -4.49 14.51
C LEU A 202 4.13 -5.82 15.08
N PHE A 203 3.52 -6.32 16.16
CA PHE A 203 3.88 -7.63 16.70
C PHE A 203 3.57 -8.77 15.73
N ARG A 204 2.37 -8.76 15.11
CA ARG A 204 1.98 -9.74 14.09
C ARG A 204 2.92 -9.68 12.87
N GLY A 205 3.23 -8.48 12.39
CA GLY A 205 4.15 -8.26 11.28
C GLY A 205 5.58 -8.72 11.59
N ARG A 206 6.07 -8.48 12.82
CA ARG A 206 7.37 -8.97 13.27
C ARG A 206 7.42 -10.50 13.36
N LYS A 207 6.33 -11.14 13.82
CA LYS A 207 6.21 -12.61 13.82
C LYS A 207 6.21 -13.15 12.38
N TYR A 208 5.48 -12.50 11.48
CA TYR A 208 5.45 -12.83 10.06
C TYR A 208 6.84 -12.71 9.43
N TYR A 209 7.52 -11.58 9.61
CA TYR A 209 8.88 -11.36 9.10
C TYR A 209 9.86 -12.44 9.57
N LYS A 210 9.87 -12.75 10.87
CA LYS A 210 10.75 -13.80 11.41
C LYS A 210 10.47 -15.18 10.81
N LYS A 211 9.21 -15.49 10.51
CA LYS A 211 8.82 -16.77 9.91
C LYS A 211 9.26 -16.85 8.45
N THR A 212 8.96 -15.81 7.65
CA THR A 212 9.20 -15.84 6.20
C THR A 212 10.66 -15.54 5.85
N TYR A 213 11.19 -14.41 6.35
CA TYR A 213 12.53 -13.93 5.98
C TYR A 213 13.63 -14.50 6.90
N GLY A 214 13.30 -14.84 8.15
CA GLY A 214 14.25 -15.50 9.05
C GLY A 214 14.64 -16.91 8.62
N ILE A 215 13.81 -17.59 7.82
CA ILE A 215 14.12 -18.89 7.21
C ILE A 215 14.97 -18.67 5.93
N ALA A 216 14.61 -17.71 5.08
CA ALA A 216 15.38 -17.36 3.89
C ALA A 216 16.83 -16.98 4.22
N LYS A 217 17.03 -16.08 5.21
CA LYS A 217 18.38 -15.66 5.65
C LYS A 217 19.24 -16.79 6.24
N LYS A 218 18.61 -17.86 6.75
CA LYS A 218 19.34 -19.06 7.19
C LYS A 218 19.75 -19.95 6.02
N ARG A 219 18.98 -19.96 4.91
CA ARG A 219 19.34 -20.65 3.66
C ARG A 219 20.50 -19.95 2.95
N ASP A 220 20.52 -18.61 2.90
CA ASP A 220 21.59 -17.86 2.24
C ASP A 220 22.98 -18.05 2.88
N LYS A 221 23.04 -18.29 4.19
CA LYS A 221 24.29 -18.62 4.89
C LYS A 221 24.83 -20.03 4.56
N GLY A 222 24.13 -20.80 3.71
CA GLY A 222 24.51 -22.11 3.22
C GLY A 222 24.86 -22.20 1.71
N LYS A 223 24.95 -21.07 1.00
CA LYS A 223 25.10 -20.88 -0.47
C LYS A 223 23.80 -20.81 -1.29
N TYR A 224 23.75 -19.73 -2.09
CA TYR A 224 22.87 -19.29 -3.20
C TYR A 224 21.51 -19.96 -3.40
N VAL A 225 20.45 -19.14 -3.31
CA VAL A 225 19.36 -19.13 -4.30
C VAL A 225 18.83 -17.71 -4.49
N ASP A 226 19.02 -17.15 -5.68
CA ASP A 226 18.15 -16.10 -6.22
C ASP A 226 16.78 -16.72 -6.51
N GLU A 227 15.93 -16.86 -5.50
CA GLU A 227 14.49 -17.06 -5.70
C GLU A 227 13.77 -16.73 -4.39
N PHE A 228 12.99 -15.65 -4.44
CA PHE A 228 12.07 -15.27 -3.37
C PHE A 228 11.12 -16.45 -3.10
N PRO A 229 11.05 -16.98 -1.86
CA PRO A 229 10.16 -18.08 -1.57
C PRO A 229 8.73 -17.51 -1.39
N PHE A 230 7.90 -17.67 -2.41
CA PHE A 230 6.45 -17.54 -2.30
C PHE A 230 5.82 -18.92 -2.53
N ASP A 231 5.89 -19.78 -1.50
CA ASP A 231 5.00 -20.93 -1.33
C ASP A 231 3.78 -20.54 -0.47
#